data_AF-A0A0F9V1B0-F1
#
_entry.id   AF-A0A0F9V1B0-F1
#
_cell.length_a   1.000
_cell.length_b   1.000
_cell.length_c   1.000
_cell.angle_alpha   90.00
_cell.angle_beta   90.00
_cell.angle_gamma   90.00
#
_symmetry.space_group_name_H-M   'P 1'
#
loop_
_entity.id
_entity.type
_entity.pdbx_description
1 polymer ?
#
loop_
_entity_poly.entity_id
_entity_poly.type
_entity_poly.pdbx_seq_one_letter_code
_entity_poly.pdbx_strand_id
1 'polypeptide(L)'
;MKYSKAQQSRVDKGLCAKCGEPTDHTVYCSKCTRVCTEYNRQRRAKRRELGICYTCGNSTENNRAYCPECLKKARKYRTAYKLKAPYGVCVICRVESCLPSLVDATLYRRICQNCYLKNASCSQLGSVEYWKQLLCKLEAQQFRCVYSGDELILGVNDSMDHIYPKSRYPDKALDPSNIQWVTRTVNMAKGCLDHDEFLTLIRRINNRFPKD
;
A
#
# COMPACT_ATOMS: atom_id res chain seq x y z
N MET A 1 17.96 8.02 -17.25
CA MET A 1 18.26 7.87 -18.68
C MET A 1 18.38 9.29 -19.21
N LYS A 2 19.49 9.67 -19.85
CA LYS A 2 19.61 11.02 -20.41
C LYS A 2 18.84 11.05 -21.73
N TYR A 3 17.86 11.95 -21.87
CA TYR A 3 17.19 12.17 -23.15
C TYR A 3 18.14 12.88 -24.13
N SER A 4 17.95 12.66 -25.43
CA SER A 4 18.62 13.51 -26.42
C SER A 4 18.07 14.94 -26.33
N LYS A 5 18.84 15.93 -26.81
CA LYS A 5 18.40 17.34 -26.81
C LYS A 5 17.03 17.53 -27.49
N ALA A 6 16.79 16.82 -28.60
CA ALA A 6 15.52 16.87 -29.32
C ALA A 6 14.36 16.26 -28.51
N GLN A 7 14.59 15.16 -27.80
CA GLN A 7 13.59 14.55 -26.93
C GLN A 7 13.26 15.44 -25.74
N GLN A 8 14.27 16.04 -25.11
CA GLN A 8 14.08 16.97 -24.01
C GLN A 8 13.24 18.19 -24.45
N SER A 9 13.58 18.79 -25.59
CA SER A 9 12.82 19.91 -26.15
C SER A 9 11.35 19.58 -26.41
N ARG A 10 11.02 18.34 -26.79
CA ARG A 10 9.62 17.89 -26.93
C ARG A 10 8.93 17.84 -25.58
N VAL A 11 9.55 17.22 -24.58
CA VAL A 11 8.99 17.12 -23.23
C VAL A 11 8.71 18.51 -22.64
N ASP A 12 9.66 19.44 -22.80
CA ASP A 12 9.53 20.80 -22.29
C ASP A 12 8.37 21.57 -22.97
N LYS A 13 7.98 21.17 -24.19
CA LYS A 13 6.83 21.71 -24.94
C LYS A 13 5.52 20.95 -24.70
N GLY A 14 5.47 20.02 -23.75
CA GLY A 14 4.29 19.17 -23.52
C GLY A 14 4.04 18.15 -24.64
N LEU A 15 5.10 17.75 -25.36
CA LEU A 15 5.05 16.77 -26.44
C LEU A 15 5.74 15.47 -26.05
N CYS A 16 5.24 14.38 -26.62
CA CYS A 16 5.76 13.04 -26.41
C CYS A 16 7.21 12.95 -26.88
N ALA A 17 8.11 12.56 -25.97
CA ALA A 17 9.54 12.43 -26.28
C ALA A 17 9.80 11.48 -27.47
N LYS A 18 8.96 10.46 -27.64
CA LYS A 18 9.10 9.43 -28.68
C LYS A 18 8.53 9.86 -30.03
N CYS A 19 7.26 10.27 -30.08
CA CYS A 19 6.56 10.51 -31.35
C CYS A 19 6.18 11.97 -31.61
N GLY A 20 6.35 12.90 -30.65
CA GLY A 20 6.07 14.32 -30.84
C GLY A 20 4.60 14.73 -30.67
N GLU A 21 3.69 13.78 -30.46
CA GLU A 21 2.27 14.06 -30.18
C GLU A 21 2.07 14.78 -28.83
N PRO A 22 1.05 15.63 -28.66
CA PRO A 22 0.72 16.26 -27.38
C PRO A 22 0.52 15.26 -26.23
N THR A 23 0.87 15.68 -25.02
CA THR A 23 0.68 14.89 -23.79
C THR A 23 0.03 15.72 -22.70
N ASP A 24 -0.61 15.04 -21.75
CA ASP A 24 -1.11 15.65 -20.52
C ASP A 24 0.04 15.76 -19.50
N HIS A 25 1.06 16.54 -19.86
CA HIS A 25 2.29 16.76 -19.08
C HIS A 25 3.10 15.50 -18.73
N THR A 26 2.87 14.39 -19.44
CA THR A 26 3.65 13.16 -19.34
C THR A 26 4.77 13.11 -20.36
N VAL A 27 5.82 12.34 -20.09
CA VAL A 27 6.96 12.14 -21.03
C VAL A 27 6.51 11.49 -22.35
N TYR A 28 5.52 10.61 -22.30
CA TYR A 28 5.00 9.88 -23.45
C TYR A 28 3.48 10.00 -23.52
N CYS A 29 2.94 10.11 -24.73
CA CYS A 29 1.50 10.02 -24.97
C CYS A 29 0.95 8.63 -24.57
N SER A 30 -0.35 8.51 -24.36
CA SER A 30 -1.00 7.26 -23.92
C SER A 30 -0.66 6.05 -24.83
N LYS A 31 -0.65 6.25 -26.15
CA LYS A 31 -0.25 5.23 -27.14
C LYS A 31 1.19 4.77 -26.93
N CYS A 32 2.14 5.70 -26.85
CA CYS A 32 3.55 5.36 -26.66
C CYS A 32 3.80 4.75 -25.27
N THR A 33 3.08 5.20 -24.24
CA THR A 33 3.11 4.61 -22.90
C THR A 33 2.67 3.14 -22.93
N ARG A 34 1.55 2.81 -23.59
CA ARG A 34 1.10 1.41 -23.72
C ARG A 34 2.15 0.52 -24.39
N VAL A 35 2.69 0.96 -25.52
CA VAL A 35 3.72 0.21 -26.26
C VAL A 35 4.97 0.01 -25.41
N CYS A 36 5.47 1.05 -24.74
CA CYS A 36 6.63 0.96 -23.87
C CYS A 36 6.38 0.06 -22.65
N THR A 37 5.18 0.10 -22.07
CA THR A 37 4.79 -0.75 -20.94
C THR A 37 4.80 -2.22 -21.35
N GLU A 38 4.17 -2.57 -22.48
CA GLU A 38 4.12 -3.95 -22.97
C GLU A 38 5.51 -4.47 -23.33
N TYR A 39 6.32 -3.68 -24.04
CA TYR A 39 7.72 -4.03 -24.30
C TYR A 39 8.52 -4.29 -23.02
N ASN A 40 8.36 -3.43 -22.00
CA ASN A 40 9.02 -3.62 -20.71
C ASN A 40 8.52 -4.86 -19.97
N ARG A 41 7.22 -5.18 -20.06
CA ARG A 41 6.61 -6.38 -19.50
C ARG A 41 7.25 -7.63 -20.11
N GLN A 42 7.28 -7.71 -21.45
CA GLN A 42 7.88 -8.83 -22.18
C GLN A 42 9.37 -8.97 -21.86
N ARG A 43 10.12 -7.86 -21.87
CA ARG A 43 11.54 -7.85 -21.51
C ARG A 43 11.79 -8.36 -20.09
N ARG A 44 10.96 -7.98 -19.11
CA ARG A 44 11.06 -8.47 -17.72
C ARG A 44 10.69 -9.94 -17.59
N ALA A 45 9.69 -10.41 -18.35
CA ALA A 45 9.32 -11.82 -18.40
C ALA A 45 10.50 -12.66 -18.94
N LYS A 46 11.05 -12.29 -20.11
CA LYS A 46 12.22 -12.94 -20.70
C LYS A 46 13.43 -12.92 -19.77
N ARG A 47 13.71 -11.79 -19.11
CA ARG A 47 14.82 -11.72 -18.15
C ARG A 47 14.59 -12.61 -16.92
N ARG A 48 13.34 -12.76 -16.46
CA ARG A 48 13.00 -13.67 -15.35
C ARG A 48 13.23 -15.12 -15.75
N GLU A 49 12.76 -15.50 -16.93
CA GLU A 49 12.93 -16.85 -17.48
C GLU A 49 14.42 -17.22 -17.63
N LEU A 50 15.23 -16.26 -18.10
CA LEU A 50 16.68 -16.42 -18.20
C LEU A 50 17.42 -16.30 -16.85
N GLY A 51 16.72 -16.06 -15.74
CA GLY A 51 17.34 -15.90 -14.43
C GLY A 51 18.29 -14.70 -14.32
N ILE A 52 18.04 -13.62 -15.06
CA ILE A 52 18.91 -12.43 -15.10
C ILE A 52 18.26 -11.14 -14.57
N CYS A 53 19.09 -10.26 -14.04
CA CYS A 53 18.73 -9.01 -13.39
C CYS A 53 18.03 -8.04 -14.35
N TYR A 54 16.92 -7.46 -13.91
CA TYR A 54 16.12 -6.50 -14.69
C TYR A 54 16.86 -5.19 -15.01
N THR A 55 17.92 -4.88 -14.26
CA THR A 55 18.72 -3.68 -14.45
C THR A 55 19.95 -3.98 -15.29
N CYS A 56 20.92 -4.72 -14.74
CA CYS A 56 22.23 -4.91 -15.37
C CYS A 56 22.34 -6.12 -16.29
N GLY A 57 21.44 -7.11 -16.21
CA GLY A 57 21.51 -8.33 -17.01
C GLY A 57 22.41 -9.44 -16.46
N ASN A 58 23.07 -9.24 -15.32
CA ASN A 58 23.82 -10.31 -14.64
C ASN A 58 22.87 -11.40 -14.11
N SER A 59 23.40 -12.60 -13.88
CA SER A 59 22.65 -13.70 -13.24
C SER A 59 22.07 -13.30 -11.88
N THR A 60 20.98 -13.95 -11.53
CA THR A 60 20.27 -13.79 -10.26
C THR A 60 20.10 -15.15 -9.60
N GLU A 61 20.14 -15.16 -8.28
CA GLU A 61 19.82 -16.35 -7.49
C GLU A 61 18.31 -16.45 -7.28
N ASN A 62 17.77 -17.66 -7.30
CA ASN A 62 16.38 -17.96 -6.93
C ASN A 62 15.33 -17.14 -7.70
N ASN A 63 15.54 -16.92 -9.01
CA ASN A 63 14.62 -16.19 -9.89
C ASN A 63 14.26 -14.77 -9.39
N ARG A 64 15.17 -14.12 -8.65
CA ARG A 64 14.99 -12.75 -8.16
C ARG A 64 15.02 -11.74 -9.30
N ALA A 65 14.24 -10.66 -9.17
CA ALA A 65 14.20 -9.60 -10.18
C ALA A 65 15.53 -8.80 -10.32
N TYR A 66 16.36 -8.78 -9.28
CA TYR A 66 17.61 -8.02 -9.23
C TYR A 66 18.75 -8.89 -8.69
N CYS A 67 19.95 -8.74 -9.25
CA CYS A 67 21.15 -9.30 -8.65
C CYS A 67 21.45 -8.61 -7.29
N PRO A 68 22.27 -9.22 -6.41
CA PRO A 68 22.56 -8.69 -5.08
C PRO A 68 23.00 -7.22 -5.07
N GLU A 69 23.89 -6.84 -5.99
CA GLU A 69 24.40 -5.47 -6.10
C GLU A 69 23.33 -4.46 -6.53
N CYS A 70 22.53 -4.81 -7.55
CA CYS A 70 21.42 -3.95 -7.97
C CYS A 70 20.35 -3.84 -6.87
N LEU A 71 20.12 -4.91 -6.11
CA LEU A 71 19.20 -4.89 -4.98
C LEU A 71 19.71 -3.97 -3.85
N LYS A 72 20.99 -4.06 -3.49
CA LYS A 72 21.65 -3.18 -2.51
C LYS A 72 21.56 -1.72 -2.93
N LYS A 73 21.86 -1.41 -4.21
CA LYS A 73 21.72 -0.06 -4.78
C LYS A 73 20.28 0.44 -4.73
N ALA A 74 19.31 -0.40 -5.09
CA ALA A 74 17.89 -0.06 -5.05
C ALA A 74 17.39 0.17 -3.61
N ARG A 75 17.89 -0.58 -2.62
CA ARG A 75 17.60 -0.35 -1.20
C ARG A 75 18.18 0.99 -0.73
N LYS A 76 19.47 1.26 -1.01
CA LYS A 76 20.12 2.54 -0.67
C LYS A 76 19.36 3.73 -1.27
N TYR A 77 18.98 3.64 -2.54
CA TYR A 77 18.20 4.68 -3.21
C TYR A 77 16.83 4.88 -2.55
N ARG A 78 16.10 3.81 -2.23
CA ARG A 78 14.80 3.90 -1.54
C ARG A 78 14.92 4.55 -0.16
N THR A 79 15.93 4.19 0.62
CA THR A 79 16.19 4.80 1.93
C THR A 79 16.55 6.28 1.79
N ALA A 80 17.49 6.61 0.89
CA ALA A 80 17.88 8.00 0.63
C ALA A 80 16.70 8.85 0.13
N TYR A 81 15.84 8.28 -0.72
CA TYR A 81 14.63 8.95 -1.17
C TYR A 81 13.73 9.27 0.04
N LYS A 82 13.43 8.29 0.91
CA LYS A 82 12.63 8.50 2.14
C LYS A 82 13.23 9.56 3.06
N LEU A 83 14.55 9.58 3.24
CA LEU A 83 15.27 10.55 4.05
C LEU A 83 15.15 11.99 3.56
N LYS A 84 14.95 12.20 2.25
CA LYS A 84 14.76 13.55 1.68
C LYS A 84 13.38 14.15 1.97
N ALA A 85 12.49 13.46 2.68
CA ALA A 85 11.17 14.00 2.98
C ALA A 85 11.32 15.09 4.04
N PRO A 86 10.78 16.30 3.82
CA PRO A 86 10.69 17.28 4.89
C PRO A 86 10.01 16.66 6.12
N TYR A 87 10.41 17.12 7.30
CA TYR A 87 9.76 16.72 8.54
C TYR A 87 8.26 17.05 8.49
N GLY A 88 7.42 16.17 9.03
CA GLY A 88 5.96 16.30 8.95
C GLY A 88 5.33 16.00 7.59
N VAL A 89 6.10 15.75 6.52
CA VAL A 89 5.56 15.46 5.17
C VAL A 89 5.61 13.98 4.84
N CYS A 90 4.54 13.46 4.21
CA CYS A 90 4.41 12.06 3.84
C CYS A 90 5.59 11.58 2.97
N VAL A 91 6.29 10.54 3.43
CA VAL A 91 7.46 10.00 2.72
C VAL A 91 7.11 9.31 1.39
N ILE A 92 5.82 8.99 1.17
CA ILE A 92 5.29 8.33 -0.02
C ILE A 92 4.89 9.36 -1.07
N CYS A 93 3.88 10.22 -0.79
CA CYS A 93 3.35 11.14 -1.79
C CYS A 93 4.10 12.48 -1.88
N ARG A 94 4.79 12.91 -0.81
CA ARG A 94 5.50 14.21 -0.72
C ARG A 94 4.62 15.46 -0.83
N VAL A 95 3.31 15.28 -0.77
CA VAL A 95 2.35 16.38 -0.89
C VAL A 95 1.69 16.65 0.46
N GLU A 96 1.12 15.61 1.05
CA GLU A 96 0.31 15.75 2.26
C GLU A 96 1.14 15.63 3.54
N SER A 97 0.67 16.29 4.60
CA SER A 97 1.18 16.13 5.95
C SER A 97 0.99 14.69 6.44
N CYS A 98 1.91 14.24 7.29
CA CYS A 98 1.80 12.94 7.94
C CYS A 98 0.61 12.91 8.89
N LEU A 99 0.11 11.70 9.15
CA LEU A 99 -0.78 11.46 10.28
C LEU A 99 -0.12 12.01 11.56
N PRO A 100 -0.81 12.81 12.39
CA PRO A 100 -0.25 13.38 13.62
C PRO A 100 0.39 12.32 14.51
N SER A 101 -0.29 11.17 14.62
CA SER A 101 0.16 9.98 15.37
C SER A 101 1.46 9.35 14.86
N LEU A 102 1.89 9.70 13.65
CA LEU A 102 3.07 9.14 12.98
C LEU A 102 4.14 10.18 12.65
N VAL A 103 4.00 11.44 13.07
CA VAL A 103 4.98 12.50 12.77
C VAL A 103 6.36 12.16 13.35
N ASP A 104 6.39 11.69 14.60
CA ASP A 104 7.61 11.29 15.31
C ASP A 104 7.95 9.80 15.18
N ALA A 105 7.13 9.06 14.43
CA ALA A 105 7.44 7.68 14.15
C ALA A 105 8.73 7.57 13.31
N THR A 106 9.37 6.39 13.35
CA THR A 106 10.53 6.11 12.49
C THR A 106 10.26 6.53 11.04
N LEU A 107 11.31 6.92 10.32
CA LEU A 107 11.27 7.40 8.93
C LEU A 107 10.39 6.55 7.98
N TYR A 108 10.18 5.28 8.31
CA TYR A 108 9.41 4.34 7.52
C TYR A 108 7.90 4.43 7.72
N ARG A 109 7.44 5.12 8.76
CA ARG A 109 6.03 5.23 9.17
C ARG A 109 5.43 6.63 8.98
N ARG A 110 6.23 7.64 8.62
CA ARG A 110 5.78 9.01 8.36
C ARG A 110 4.96 9.10 7.07
N ILE A 111 3.69 8.73 7.12
CA ILE A 111 2.78 8.72 5.98
C ILE A 111 1.49 9.48 6.27
N CYS A 112 0.90 10.08 5.24
CA CYS A 112 -0.41 10.73 5.34
C CYS A 112 -1.54 9.70 5.41
N GLN A 113 -2.73 10.15 5.79
CA GLN A 113 -3.95 9.33 5.86
C GLN A 113 -4.25 8.62 4.54
N ASN A 114 -4.16 9.33 3.41
CA ASN A 114 -4.47 8.74 2.10
C ASN A 114 -3.50 7.62 1.73
N CYS A 115 -2.19 7.80 1.97
CA CYS A 115 -1.21 6.76 1.72
C CYS A 115 -1.32 5.61 2.72
N TYR A 116 -1.68 5.89 3.97
CA TYR A 116 -1.99 4.87 4.97
C TYR A 116 -3.12 3.96 4.50
N LEU A 117 -4.27 4.54 4.14
CA LEU A 117 -5.47 3.83 3.71
C LEU A 117 -5.27 3.09 2.38
N LYS A 118 -4.50 3.63 1.43
CA LYS A 118 -4.14 2.91 0.20
C LYS A 118 -3.30 1.67 0.48
N ASN A 119 -2.33 1.76 1.40
CA ASN A 119 -1.52 0.62 1.80
C ASN A 119 -2.39 -0.44 2.52
N ALA A 120 -3.24 0.01 3.45
CA ALA A 120 -4.22 -0.81 4.13
C ALA A 120 -5.13 -1.56 3.14
N SER A 121 -5.75 -0.82 2.20
CA SER A 121 -6.58 -1.36 1.12
C SER A 121 -5.82 -2.41 0.30
N CYS A 122 -4.60 -2.12 -0.15
CA CYS A 122 -3.82 -3.07 -0.93
C CYS A 122 -3.46 -4.34 -0.13
N SER A 123 -3.16 -4.19 1.17
CA SER A 123 -2.77 -5.31 2.02
C SER A 123 -3.93 -6.24 2.35
N GLN A 124 -5.14 -5.68 2.58
CA GLN A 124 -6.30 -6.47 3.00
C GLN A 124 -7.17 -6.92 1.83
N LEU A 125 -7.32 -6.07 0.81
CA LEU A 125 -8.26 -6.25 -0.30
C LEU A 125 -7.57 -6.42 -1.66
N GLY A 126 -6.23 -6.45 -1.70
CA GLY A 126 -5.47 -6.69 -2.93
C GLY A 126 -5.49 -5.54 -3.96
N SER A 127 -6.21 -4.45 -3.68
CA SER A 127 -6.28 -3.26 -4.54
C SER A 127 -6.16 -1.99 -3.71
N VAL A 128 -5.57 -0.94 -4.28
CA VAL A 128 -5.51 0.39 -3.67
C VAL A 128 -6.82 1.15 -3.81
N GLU A 129 -7.76 0.70 -4.65
CA GLU A 129 -8.95 1.47 -5.06
C GLU A 129 -10.00 1.61 -3.95
N TYR A 130 -10.05 0.66 -3.01
CA TYR A 130 -11.03 0.65 -1.92
C TYR A 130 -10.70 1.60 -0.76
N TRP A 131 -9.59 2.34 -0.82
CA TRP A 131 -9.15 3.21 0.28
C TRP A 131 -10.20 4.24 0.71
N LYS A 132 -11.00 4.76 -0.23
CA LYS A 132 -12.10 5.69 0.08
C LYS A 132 -13.23 5.01 0.83
N GLN A 133 -13.60 3.78 0.43
CA GLN A 133 -14.64 3.01 1.13
C GLN A 133 -14.20 2.68 2.56
N LEU A 134 -12.92 2.36 2.75
CA LEU A 134 -12.33 2.15 4.07
C LEU A 134 -12.37 3.42 4.94
N LEU A 135 -12.11 4.60 4.34
CA LEU A 135 -12.26 5.88 5.03
C LEU A 135 -13.71 6.12 5.44
N CYS A 136 -14.66 5.97 4.52
CA CYS A 136 -16.09 6.16 4.81
C CYS A 136 -16.56 5.22 5.93
N LYS A 137 -16.09 3.97 5.98
CA LYS A 137 -16.37 3.04 7.09
C LYS A 137 -15.79 3.53 8.41
N LEU A 138 -14.54 4.01 8.41
CA LEU A 138 -13.89 4.55 9.61
C LEU A 138 -14.63 5.78 10.15
N GLU A 139 -15.02 6.69 9.25
CA GLU A 139 -15.79 7.90 9.57
C GLU A 139 -17.20 7.57 10.07
N ALA A 140 -17.89 6.61 9.43
CA ALA A 140 -19.20 6.14 9.87
C ALA A 140 -19.16 5.49 11.26
N GLN A 141 -18.03 4.85 11.60
CA GLN A 141 -17.75 4.35 12.95
C GLN A 141 -17.28 5.43 13.93
N GLN A 142 -17.21 6.70 13.50
CA GLN A 142 -16.73 7.83 14.29
C GLN A 142 -15.33 7.58 14.88
N PHE A 143 -14.46 6.90 14.12
CA PHE A 143 -13.13 6.50 14.56
C PHE A 143 -13.15 5.69 15.87
N ARG A 144 -14.17 4.82 16.05
CA ARG A 144 -14.27 3.92 17.20
C ARG A 144 -14.26 2.45 16.79
N CYS A 145 -13.66 1.63 17.64
CA CYS A 145 -13.66 0.18 17.52
C CYS A 145 -15.09 -0.36 17.62
N VAL A 146 -15.52 -1.18 16.65
CA VAL A 146 -16.89 -1.74 16.62
C VAL A 146 -17.23 -2.54 17.88
N TYR A 147 -16.25 -3.24 18.46
CA TYR A 147 -16.50 -4.13 19.61
C TYR A 147 -16.32 -3.44 20.97
N SER A 148 -15.30 -2.59 21.12
CA SER A 148 -14.96 -2.00 22.43
C SER A 148 -15.40 -0.54 22.58
N GLY A 149 -15.71 0.16 21.49
CA GLY A 149 -15.97 1.60 21.51
C GLY A 149 -14.72 2.47 21.69
N ASP A 150 -13.54 1.87 21.88
CA ASP A 150 -12.27 2.59 22.02
C ASP A 150 -11.98 3.45 20.79
N GLU A 151 -11.34 4.59 21.01
CA GLU A 151 -10.86 5.47 19.94
C GLU A 151 -9.78 4.77 19.09
N LEU A 152 -9.91 4.91 17.78
CA LEU A 152 -8.99 4.39 16.77
C LEU A 152 -8.05 5.49 16.29
N ILE A 153 -6.77 5.29 16.55
CA ILE A 153 -5.68 6.15 16.12
C ILE A 153 -4.91 5.43 15.01
N LEU A 154 -5.06 5.92 13.78
CA LEU A 154 -4.43 5.34 12.60
C LEU A 154 -2.90 5.23 12.76
N GLY A 155 -2.37 4.06 12.42
CA GLY A 155 -0.97 3.69 12.55
C GLY A 155 -0.54 3.28 13.96
N VAL A 156 -1.35 3.52 14.99
CA VAL A 156 -0.99 3.29 16.40
C VAL A 156 -1.69 2.04 16.94
N ASN A 157 -3.00 2.09 17.14
CA ASN A 157 -3.78 1.01 17.74
C ASN A 157 -4.85 0.43 16.79
N ASP A 158 -5.05 1.01 15.62
CA ASP A 158 -6.03 0.57 14.63
C ASP A 158 -5.63 -0.76 13.96
N SER A 159 -6.65 -1.48 13.54
CA SER A 159 -6.57 -2.68 12.74
C SER A 159 -7.83 -2.82 11.88
N MET A 160 -7.72 -3.55 10.77
CA MET A 160 -8.86 -3.99 9.99
C MET A 160 -9.09 -5.47 10.28
N ASP A 161 -10.31 -5.81 10.64
CA ASP A 161 -10.75 -7.18 10.86
C ASP A 161 -11.69 -7.59 9.71
N HIS A 162 -11.56 -8.84 9.30
CA HIS A 162 -12.53 -9.48 8.42
C HIS A 162 -13.70 -9.99 9.27
N ILE A 163 -14.90 -9.49 9.03
CA ILE A 163 -16.13 -9.93 9.73
C ILE A 163 -16.24 -11.47 9.63
N TYR A 164 -16.06 -11.98 8.41
CA TYR A 164 -15.87 -13.39 8.07
C TYR A 164 -14.38 -13.66 7.79
N PRO A 165 -13.68 -14.42 8.66
CA PRO A 165 -12.23 -14.59 8.59
C PRO A 165 -11.78 -15.30 7.31
N LYS A 166 -10.74 -14.75 6.68
CA LYS A 166 -10.18 -15.22 5.39
C LYS A 166 -9.84 -16.72 5.35
N SER A 167 -9.40 -17.29 6.48
CA SER A 167 -9.04 -18.70 6.57
C SER A 167 -10.23 -19.65 6.41
N ARG A 168 -11.45 -19.18 6.69
CA ARG A 168 -12.69 -19.96 6.61
C ARG A 168 -13.58 -19.54 5.44
N TYR A 169 -13.50 -18.26 5.05
CA TYR A 169 -14.35 -17.65 4.01
C TYR A 169 -13.48 -16.97 2.94
N PRO A 170 -12.72 -17.74 2.15
CA PRO A 170 -11.80 -17.19 1.16
C PRO A 170 -12.51 -16.41 0.04
N ASP A 171 -13.78 -16.74 -0.25
CA ASP A 171 -14.65 -16.01 -1.19
C ASP A 171 -14.91 -14.56 -0.76
N LYS A 172 -14.87 -14.29 0.55
CA LYS A 172 -15.12 -12.95 1.14
C LYS A 172 -13.85 -12.18 1.43
N ALA A 173 -12.67 -12.75 1.15
CA ALA A 173 -11.40 -12.20 1.61
C ALA A 173 -11.06 -10.82 1.01
N LEU A 174 -11.54 -10.55 -0.22
CA LEU A 174 -11.29 -9.31 -0.96
C LEU A 174 -12.53 -8.41 -1.05
N ASP A 175 -13.59 -8.76 -0.34
CA ASP A 175 -14.82 -7.97 -0.30
C ASP A 175 -14.66 -6.80 0.70
N PRO A 176 -14.70 -5.52 0.26
CA PRO A 176 -14.60 -4.38 1.16
C PRO A 176 -15.75 -4.33 2.18
N SER A 177 -16.92 -4.92 1.88
CA SER A 177 -18.04 -4.98 2.82
C SER A 177 -17.72 -5.85 4.03
N ASN A 178 -16.87 -6.87 3.86
CA ASN A 178 -16.40 -7.81 4.87
C ASN A 178 -15.31 -7.22 5.80
N ILE A 179 -14.99 -5.93 5.68
CA ILE A 179 -14.00 -5.25 6.53
C ILE A 179 -14.69 -4.33 7.54
N GLN A 180 -14.19 -4.35 8.77
CA GLN A 180 -14.54 -3.42 9.84
C GLN A 180 -13.28 -2.92 10.57
N TRP A 181 -13.35 -1.73 11.16
CA TRP A 181 -12.24 -1.18 11.94
C TRP A 181 -12.36 -1.54 13.42
N VAL A 182 -11.26 -2.05 13.97
CA VAL A 182 -11.17 -2.49 15.38
C VAL A 182 -9.79 -2.12 15.94
N THR A 183 -9.60 -2.22 17.26
CA THR A 183 -8.25 -2.12 17.81
C THR A 183 -7.44 -3.40 17.50
N ARG A 184 -6.11 -3.30 17.46
CA ARG A 184 -5.23 -4.47 17.29
C ARG A 184 -5.43 -5.52 18.38
N THR A 185 -5.65 -5.08 19.62
CA THR A 185 -5.90 -5.96 20.75
C THR A 185 -7.19 -6.76 20.55
N VAL A 186 -8.27 -6.10 20.12
CA VAL A 186 -9.55 -6.76 19.82
C VAL A 186 -9.43 -7.71 18.63
N ASN A 187 -8.78 -7.29 17.54
CA ASN A 187 -8.58 -8.15 16.36
C ASN A 187 -7.81 -9.43 16.73
N MET A 188 -6.75 -9.29 17.54
CA MET A 188 -5.96 -10.41 18.04
C MET A 188 -6.79 -11.34 18.93
N ALA A 189 -7.65 -10.78 19.79
CA ALA A 189 -8.55 -11.58 20.63
C ALA A 189 -9.62 -12.33 19.80
N LYS A 190 -10.11 -11.73 18.71
CA LYS A 190 -11.06 -12.36 17.79
C LYS A 190 -10.43 -13.52 17.00
N GLY A 191 -9.20 -13.33 16.52
CA GLY A 191 -8.46 -14.37 15.80
C GLY A 191 -9.20 -14.86 14.55
N CYS A 192 -9.56 -16.15 14.51
CA CYS A 192 -10.29 -16.77 13.40
C CYS A 192 -11.78 -17.01 13.68
N LEU A 193 -12.31 -16.40 14.74
CA LEU A 193 -13.74 -16.39 15.01
C LEU A 193 -14.43 -15.39 14.08
N ASP A 194 -15.65 -15.70 13.66
CA ASP A 194 -16.52 -14.70 13.07
C ASP A 194 -17.17 -13.81 14.15
N HIS A 195 -18.03 -12.88 13.73
CA HIS A 195 -18.66 -11.92 14.63
C HIS A 195 -19.47 -12.59 15.76
N ASP A 196 -20.33 -13.54 15.42
CA ASP A 196 -21.26 -14.15 16.38
C ASP A 196 -20.55 -15.10 17.34
N GLU A 197 -19.58 -15.86 16.82
CA GLU A 197 -18.71 -16.71 17.64
C GLU A 197 -17.90 -15.88 18.63
N PHE A 198 -17.34 -14.75 18.19
CA PHE A 198 -16.58 -13.86 19.05
C PHE A 198 -17.45 -13.25 20.15
N LEU A 199 -18.64 -12.73 19.83
CA LEU A 199 -19.57 -12.23 20.85
C LEU A 199 -20.02 -13.31 21.83
N THR A 200 -20.22 -14.53 21.34
CA THR A 200 -20.56 -15.68 22.19
C THR A 200 -19.43 -16.01 23.17
N LEU A 201 -18.18 -15.97 22.71
CA LEU A 201 -17.01 -16.14 23.57
C LEU A 201 -16.94 -15.04 24.64
N ILE A 202 -17.10 -13.78 24.27
CA ILE A 202 -17.09 -12.65 25.20
C ILE A 202 -18.19 -12.80 26.27
N ARG A 203 -19.42 -13.16 25.88
CA ARG A 203 -20.51 -13.41 26.84
C ARG A 203 -20.19 -14.54 27.81
N ARG A 204 -19.60 -15.64 27.32
CA ARG A 204 -19.19 -16.76 28.19
C ARG A 204 -18.13 -16.33 29.22
N ILE A 205 -17.14 -15.55 28.79
CA ILE A 205 -16.10 -15.02 29.68
C ILE A 205 -16.72 -14.08 30.72
N ASN A 206 -17.57 -13.14 30.28
CA ASN A 206 -18.22 -12.17 31.17
C ASN A 206 -19.14 -12.84 32.20
N ASN A 207 -19.88 -13.88 31.80
CA ASN A 207 -20.73 -14.63 32.73
C ASN A 207 -19.93 -15.41 33.77
N ARG A 208 -18.71 -15.85 33.42
CA ARG A 208 -17.82 -16.55 34.35
C ARG A 208 -17.12 -15.60 35.32
N PHE A 209 -16.79 -14.40 34.86
CA PHE A 209 -16.08 -13.37 35.61
C PHE A 209 -16.82 -12.03 35.48
N PRO A 210 -18.01 -11.89 36.10
CA PRO A 210 -18.75 -10.64 36.06
C PRO A 210 -17.91 -9.54 36.72
N LYS A 211 -17.95 -8.34 36.13
CA LYS A 211 -17.46 -7.14 36.82
C LYS A 211 -18.59 -6.64 37.73
N ASP A 212 -18.26 -6.49 39.01
CA ASP A 212 -19.08 -5.80 39.99
C ASP A 212 -19.28 -4.32 39.61
#